data_AF-A0A9D5EAL0-F1
#
_entry.id   AF-A0A9D5EAL0-F1
#
_cell.length_a   1.000
_cell.length_b   1.000
_cell.length_c   1.000
_cell.angle_alpha   90.00
_cell.angle_beta   90.00
_cell.angle_gamma   90.00
#
_symmetry.space_group_name_H-M   'P 1'
#
loop_
_entity.id
_entity.type
_entity.pdbx_description
1 polymer ?
#
loop_
_entity_poly.entity_id
_entity_poly.type
_entity_poly.pdbx_seq_one_letter_code
_entity_poly.pdbx_strand_id
1 'polypeptide(L)'
;MGGIRQRFRRAFTLIELLVVISIIALLIGILLPALGNARKEGRALTAASNLRSIAQGLSAYSIDFRVLPLSYYYQTSGENPQNWRVSEQFGSGAPNGYLHWSFFLLATRNTTTTEAFFNPAVPRGGAPRSNPGGNFEDWETEQTNDLGSGAGSPTPEDLQSRRMGFTANYALMPRNKLAGSATIRRNRFVRPNEADTTLSGASKTILATEWHYADNWRSLASTDAEGGQLTIKSHRPVYPFWHGSAGPQYPDDIPARNFGTREIIEFRYPRVVDSNGQPSGEGIRPVEEVGISAINDRGSTNLNVVGRSHPGSMDRFGGTTNFLFLDGHVERLKLVDTITRRLWGDRIFGISGPNRVEPARN
;
A
#
# COMPACT_ATOMS: atom_id res chain seq x y z
N MET A 1 -85.05 1.13 -24.69
CA MET A 1 -83.89 1.48 -25.53
C MET A 1 -82.70 1.80 -24.62
N GLY A 2 -81.64 0.99 -24.64
CA GLY A 2 -80.42 1.25 -23.86
C GLY A 2 -79.34 1.86 -24.74
N GLY A 3 -79.00 3.13 -24.52
CA GLY A 3 -77.98 3.82 -25.31
C GLY A 3 -76.56 3.36 -24.96
N ILE A 4 -75.84 2.79 -25.94
CA ILE A 4 -74.42 2.43 -25.78
C ILE A 4 -73.60 3.72 -25.67
N ARG A 5 -73.19 4.09 -24.45
CA ARG A 5 -72.23 5.17 -24.22
C ARG A 5 -70.85 4.75 -24.74
N GLN A 6 -70.50 5.14 -25.97
CA GLN A 6 -69.13 5.02 -26.43
C GLN A 6 -68.20 5.86 -25.55
N ARG A 7 -67.39 5.20 -24.73
CA ARG A 7 -66.25 5.83 -24.07
C ARG A 7 -65.20 6.12 -25.14
N PHE A 8 -65.13 7.37 -25.60
CA PHE A 8 -63.98 7.87 -26.34
C PHE A 8 -62.70 7.61 -25.53
N ARG A 9 -61.88 6.65 -25.98
CA ARG A 9 -60.54 6.45 -25.44
C ARG A 9 -59.70 7.63 -25.91
N ARG A 10 -59.17 8.43 -24.97
CA ARG A 10 -58.20 9.49 -25.30
C ARG A 10 -56.97 8.82 -25.92
N ALA A 11 -56.64 9.18 -27.15
CA ALA A 11 -55.40 8.78 -27.78
C ALA A 11 -54.25 9.63 -27.19
N PHE A 12 -53.11 9.00 -26.94
CA PHE A 12 -51.93 9.67 -26.40
C PHE A 12 -51.27 10.52 -27.49
N THR A 13 -50.93 11.77 -27.18
CA THR A 13 -50.30 12.68 -28.14
C THR A 13 -48.79 12.52 -28.17
N LEU A 14 -48.17 12.86 -29.31
CA LEU A 14 -46.71 12.87 -29.44
C LEU A 14 -46.05 13.86 -28.46
N ILE A 15 -46.72 14.96 -28.14
CA ILE A 15 -46.24 15.97 -27.17
C ILE A 15 -46.24 15.41 -25.74
N GLU A 16 -47.30 14.71 -25.32
CA GLU A 16 -47.34 14.05 -24.00
C GLU A 16 -46.20 13.02 -23.86
N LEU A 17 -45.90 12.27 -24.93
CA LEU A 17 -44.77 11.34 -24.92
C LEU A 17 -43.41 12.07 -24.85
N LEU A 18 -43.24 13.15 -25.63
CA LEU A 18 -42.01 13.95 -25.67
C LEU A 18 -41.69 14.57 -24.29
N VAL A 19 -42.72 15.10 -23.60
CA VAL A 19 -42.56 15.70 -22.27
C VAL A 19 -42.20 14.64 -21.22
N VAL A 20 -42.77 13.44 -21.30
CA VAL A 20 -42.42 12.35 -20.37
C VAL A 20 -40.97 11.90 -20.56
N ILE A 21 -40.51 11.70 -21.81
CA ILE A 21 -39.10 11.30 -22.04
C ILE A 21 -38.11 12.41 -21.68
N SER A 22 -38.45 13.69 -21.86
CA SER A 22 -37.56 14.80 -21.49
C SER A 22 -37.42 14.95 -19.97
N ILE A 23 -38.50 14.74 -19.21
CA ILE A 23 -38.45 14.68 -17.74
C ILE A 23 -37.60 13.48 -17.29
N ILE A 24 -37.79 12.30 -17.88
CA ILE A 24 -36.97 11.11 -17.56
C ILE A 24 -35.49 11.36 -17.86
N ALA A 25 -35.17 11.94 -19.02
CA ALA A 25 -33.79 12.26 -19.40
C ALA A 25 -33.14 13.27 -18.44
N LEU A 26 -33.88 14.30 -18.02
CA LEU A 26 -33.42 15.28 -17.03
C LEU A 26 -33.13 14.62 -15.67
N LEU A 27 -34.06 13.78 -15.17
CA LEU A 27 -33.90 13.08 -13.90
C LEU A 27 -32.71 12.12 -13.93
N ILE A 28 -32.53 11.35 -15.02
CA ILE A 28 -31.37 10.47 -15.22
C ILE A 28 -30.07 11.28 -15.27
N GLY A 29 -30.06 12.44 -15.94
CA GLY A 29 -28.90 13.33 -16.03
C GLY A 29 -28.41 13.84 -14.68
N ILE A 30 -29.32 14.06 -13.72
CA ILE A 30 -28.98 14.44 -12.34
C ILE A 30 -28.62 13.22 -11.48
N LEU A 31 -29.29 12.08 -11.70
CA LEU A 31 -29.13 10.87 -10.89
C LEU A 31 -27.82 10.12 -11.16
N LEU A 32 -27.36 10.04 -12.41
CA LEU A 32 -26.15 9.28 -12.76
C LEU A 32 -24.86 9.81 -12.08
N PRO A 33 -24.57 11.13 -12.06
CA PRO A 33 -23.43 11.67 -11.32
C PRO A 33 -23.53 11.42 -9.81
N ALA A 34 -24.72 11.58 -9.24
CA ALA A 34 -24.97 11.36 -7.81
C ALA A 34 -24.72 9.88 -7.42
N LEU A 35 -25.24 8.93 -8.21
CA LEU A 35 -25.01 7.50 -8.00
C LEU A 35 -23.53 7.12 -8.20
N GLY A 36 -22.84 7.75 -9.14
CA GLY A 36 -21.39 7.59 -9.33
C GLY A 36 -20.60 7.99 -8.08
N ASN A 37 -20.91 9.14 -7.48
CA ASN A 37 -20.29 9.62 -6.25
C ASN A 37 -20.63 8.73 -5.05
N ALA A 38 -21.90 8.32 -4.89
CA ALA A 38 -22.32 7.40 -3.83
C ALA A 38 -21.60 6.04 -3.90
N ARG A 39 -21.38 5.50 -5.11
CA ARG A 39 -20.58 4.27 -5.31
C ARG A 39 -19.10 4.46 -4.97
N LYS A 40 -18.51 5.61 -5.30
CA LYS A 40 -17.13 5.95 -4.91
C LYS A 40 -16.98 6.02 -3.39
N GLU A 41 -17.93 6.61 -2.69
CA GLU A 41 -17.96 6.65 -1.22
C GLU A 41 -18.17 5.27 -0.59
N GLY A 42 -19.10 4.47 -1.12
CA GLY A 42 -19.32 3.10 -0.64
C GLY A 42 -18.06 2.24 -0.71
N ARG A 43 -17.30 2.29 -1.82
CA ARG A 43 -16.00 1.62 -1.94
C ARG A 43 -15.00 2.12 -0.89
N ALA A 44 -14.98 3.44 -0.65
CA ALA A 44 -14.10 4.08 0.34
C ALA A 44 -14.38 3.63 1.78
N LEU A 45 -15.66 3.47 2.12
CA LEU A 45 -16.12 2.95 3.42
C LEU A 45 -15.72 1.48 3.60
N THR A 46 -15.89 0.65 2.58
CA THR A 46 -15.45 -0.76 2.61
C THR A 46 -13.94 -0.88 2.73
N ALA A 47 -13.17 -0.10 1.96
CA ALA A 47 -11.71 -0.12 2.02
C ALA A 47 -11.17 0.33 3.39
N ALA A 48 -11.78 1.37 3.99
CA ALA A 48 -11.51 1.77 5.37
C ALA A 48 -11.90 0.69 6.41
N SER A 49 -12.97 -0.08 6.16
CA SER A 49 -13.34 -1.23 7.01
C SER A 49 -12.31 -2.36 6.92
N ASN A 50 -11.81 -2.64 5.71
CA ASN A 50 -10.79 -3.64 5.46
C ASN A 50 -9.46 -3.27 6.14
N LEU A 51 -9.06 -1.99 6.11
CA LEU A 51 -7.93 -1.49 6.92
C LEU A 51 -8.12 -1.70 8.43
N ARG A 52 -9.34 -1.56 8.97
CA ARG A 52 -9.61 -1.85 10.40
C ARG A 52 -9.49 -3.35 10.71
N SER A 53 -9.93 -4.23 9.81
CA SER A 53 -9.72 -5.68 9.97
C SER A 53 -8.23 -6.03 9.98
N ILE A 54 -7.44 -5.41 9.09
CA ILE A 54 -5.97 -5.51 9.09
C ILE A 54 -5.39 -4.98 10.41
N ALA A 55 -5.91 -3.86 10.93
CA ALA A 55 -5.48 -3.29 12.21
C ALA A 55 -5.70 -4.23 13.39
N GLN A 56 -6.85 -4.93 13.42
CA GLN A 56 -7.16 -5.92 14.44
C GLN A 56 -6.18 -7.10 14.39
N GLY A 57 -5.86 -7.60 13.18
CA GLY A 57 -4.82 -8.61 12.99
C GLY A 57 -3.43 -8.15 13.45
N LEU A 58 -3.02 -6.93 13.08
CA LEU A 58 -1.75 -6.32 13.51
C LEU A 58 -1.69 -6.13 15.03
N SER A 59 -2.80 -5.71 15.65
CA SER A 59 -2.92 -5.57 17.11
C SER A 59 -2.76 -6.91 17.80
N ALA A 60 -3.49 -7.94 17.37
CA ALA A 60 -3.37 -9.31 17.91
C ALA A 60 -1.94 -9.85 17.78
N TYR A 61 -1.32 -9.72 16.60
CA TYR A 61 0.08 -10.09 16.39
C TYR A 61 1.02 -9.33 17.34
N SER A 62 0.81 -8.03 17.53
CA SER A 62 1.65 -7.21 18.42
C SER A 62 1.45 -7.52 19.91
N ILE A 63 0.30 -8.03 20.32
CA ILE A 63 0.04 -8.49 21.70
C ILE A 63 0.83 -9.76 21.98
N ASP A 64 0.79 -10.73 21.06
CA ASP A 64 1.46 -12.03 21.20
C ASP A 64 2.99 -11.89 21.08
N PHE A 65 3.47 -11.23 20.02
CA PHE A 65 4.90 -11.17 19.70
C PHE A 65 5.62 -9.91 20.23
N ARG A 66 4.88 -8.95 20.81
CA ARG A 66 5.38 -7.65 21.31
C ARG A 66 6.03 -6.75 20.25
N VAL A 67 5.79 -7.05 18.98
CA VAL A 67 6.40 -6.41 17.81
C VAL A 67 5.44 -6.33 16.64
N LEU A 68 5.70 -5.42 15.71
CA LEU A 68 5.09 -5.40 14.39
C LEU A 68 5.74 -6.48 13.48
N PRO A 69 5.00 -7.01 12.48
CA PRO A 69 5.55 -7.94 11.50
C PRO A 69 6.65 -7.29 10.65
N LEU A 70 7.53 -8.13 10.11
CA LEU A 70 8.47 -7.71 9.06
C LEU A 70 7.73 -7.47 7.75
N SER A 71 8.19 -6.52 6.93
CA SER A 71 7.62 -6.26 5.59
C SER A 71 7.66 -7.50 4.70
N TYR A 72 8.82 -8.14 4.62
CA TYR A 72 8.99 -9.49 4.07
C TYR A 72 10.26 -10.17 4.63
N TYR A 73 10.35 -11.49 4.45
CA TYR A 73 11.61 -12.24 4.55
C TYR A 73 11.80 -13.20 3.36
N TYR A 74 13.05 -13.58 3.10
CA TYR A 74 13.44 -14.52 2.04
C TYR A 74 13.32 -15.97 2.53
N GLN A 75 12.50 -16.80 1.90
CA GLN A 75 12.36 -18.20 2.34
C GLN A 75 13.61 -19.02 1.99
N THR A 76 14.36 -19.40 3.03
CA THR A 76 15.65 -20.10 2.97
C THR A 76 15.52 -21.61 2.76
N SER A 77 14.51 -22.23 3.36
CA SER A 77 14.22 -23.66 3.25
C SER A 77 12.71 -23.92 3.07
N GLY A 78 12.36 -25.10 2.58
CA GLY A 78 10.97 -25.60 2.54
C GLY A 78 10.41 -26.03 3.90
N GLU A 79 10.96 -25.50 5.00
CA GLU A 79 10.45 -25.73 6.36
C GLU A 79 9.06 -25.12 6.55
N ASN A 80 8.35 -25.53 7.60
CA ASN A 80 7.06 -24.93 7.96
C ASN A 80 7.23 -23.41 8.05
N PRO A 81 6.50 -22.61 7.25
CA PRO A 81 6.62 -21.14 7.23
C PRO A 81 6.33 -20.46 8.58
N GLN A 82 5.70 -21.18 9.51
CA GLN A 82 5.48 -20.74 10.90
C GLN A 82 6.74 -20.79 11.78
N ASN A 83 7.78 -21.55 11.39
CA ASN A 83 9.00 -21.81 12.17
C ASN A 83 10.21 -20.93 11.78
N TRP A 84 9.96 -19.87 11.00
CA TRP A 84 10.96 -18.98 10.44
C TRP A 84 11.91 -18.37 11.48
N ARG A 85 13.18 -18.10 11.09
CA ARG A 85 14.18 -17.56 12.02
C ARG A 85 14.80 -16.25 11.52
N VAL A 86 14.95 -15.28 12.43
CA VAL A 86 15.65 -14.00 12.16
C VAL A 86 17.08 -14.22 11.65
N SER A 87 17.73 -15.31 12.07
CA SER A 87 19.08 -15.72 11.66
C SER A 87 19.20 -16.14 10.18
N GLU A 88 18.10 -16.35 9.47
CA GLU A 88 18.10 -16.75 8.05
C GLU A 88 17.99 -15.55 7.10
N GLN A 89 17.60 -14.39 7.62
CA GLN A 89 17.25 -13.20 6.83
C GLN A 89 18.48 -12.46 6.22
N PHE A 90 19.70 -12.97 6.40
CA PHE A 90 20.92 -12.46 5.76
C PHE A 90 21.05 -12.86 4.28
N GLY A 91 20.39 -13.94 3.84
CA GLY A 91 20.54 -14.51 2.50
C GLY A 91 20.27 -13.52 1.35
N SER A 92 20.96 -13.70 0.23
CA SER A 92 20.72 -12.96 -1.01
C SER A 92 19.92 -13.82 -2.00
N GLY A 93 18.66 -13.46 -2.23
CA GLY A 93 17.77 -14.14 -3.18
C GLY A 93 16.56 -14.78 -2.50
N ALA A 94 15.55 -15.13 -3.29
CA ALA A 94 14.27 -15.71 -2.86
C ALA A 94 14.05 -17.09 -3.52
N PRO A 95 14.96 -18.07 -3.37
CA PRO A 95 14.88 -19.33 -4.12
C PRO A 95 13.60 -20.12 -3.84
N ASN A 96 13.04 -19.99 -2.64
CA ASN A 96 11.75 -20.57 -2.26
C ASN A 96 10.65 -19.50 -2.07
N GLY A 97 10.88 -18.27 -2.54
CA GLY A 97 9.88 -17.18 -2.50
C GLY A 97 9.99 -16.26 -1.28
N TYR A 98 8.97 -15.42 -1.14
CA TYR A 98 8.85 -14.42 -0.08
C TYR A 98 7.76 -14.80 0.92
N LEU A 99 8.06 -14.67 2.22
CA LEU A 99 7.03 -14.49 3.24
C LEU A 99 6.79 -13.01 3.48
N HIS A 100 5.53 -12.60 3.47
CA HIS A 100 5.14 -11.19 3.50
C HIS A 100 4.45 -10.79 4.81
N TRP A 101 4.37 -9.49 5.11
CA TRP A 101 3.70 -9.00 6.33
C TRP A 101 2.25 -9.48 6.46
N SER A 102 1.51 -9.60 5.36
CA SER A 102 0.13 -10.14 5.37
C SER A 102 0.05 -11.63 5.71
N PHE A 103 1.09 -12.43 5.42
CA PHE A 103 1.12 -13.84 5.81
C PHE A 103 1.18 -14.00 7.32
N PHE A 104 1.91 -13.14 8.03
CA PHE A 104 1.93 -13.19 9.49
C PHE A 104 0.53 -12.98 10.10
N LEU A 105 -0.39 -12.31 9.41
CA LEU A 105 -1.77 -12.11 9.88
C LEU A 105 -2.72 -13.25 9.47
N LEU A 106 -2.50 -13.85 8.30
CA LEU A 106 -3.23 -15.04 7.83
C LEU A 106 -2.84 -16.30 8.63
N ALA A 107 -1.53 -16.57 8.73
CA ALA A 107 -0.99 -17.76 9.38
C ALA A 107 -1.10 -17.71 10.91
N THR A 108 -1.06 -16.51 11.51
CA THR A 108 -1.32 -16.36 12.95
C THR A 108 -2.82 -16.45 13.21
N ARG A 109 -3.26 -17.67 13.57
CA ARG A 109 -4.60 -17.98 14.11
C ARG A 109 -5.78 -17.67 13.17
N ASN A 110 -5.56 -17.39 11.89
CA ASN A 110 -6.61 -17.02 10.93
C ASN A 110 -7.43 -15.79 11.38
N THR A 111 -6.79 -14.84 12.05
CA THR A 111 -7.44 -13.64 12.64
C THR A 111 -7.89 -12.61 11.62
N THR A 112 -7.27 -12.63 10.43
CA THR A 112 -7.60 -11.76 9.30
C THR A 112 -7.93 -12.65 8.11
N THR A 113 -8.99 -12.36 7.36
CA THR A 113 -9.32 -13.12 6.15
C THR A 113 -8.58 -12.55 4.92
N THR A 114 -8.47 -13.32 3.84
CA THR A 114 -7.80 -12.88 2.60
C THR A 114 -8.48 -11.64 2.00
N GLU A 115 -9.80 -11.57 2.10
CA GLU A 115 -10.64 -10.50 1.55
C GLU A 115 -10.42 -9.15 2.26
N ALA A 116 -9.97 -9.17 3.52
CA ALA A 116 -9.58 -7.96 4.24
C ALA A 116 -8.34 -7.28 3.62
N PHE A 117 -7.55 -7.99 2.81
CA PHE A 117 -6.45 -7.40 2.03
C PHE A 117 -6.87 -6.87 0.66
N PHE A 118 -8.14 -7.03 0.28
CA PHE A 118 -8.64 -6.53 -1.00
C PHE A 118 -9.12 -5.08 -0.85
N ASN A 119 -8.76 -4.22 -1.81
CA ASN A 119 -9.32 -2.87 -1.90
C ASN A 119 -10.39 -2.84 -3.03
N PRO A 120 -11.68 -2.60 -2.73
CA PRO A 120 -12.76 -2.56 -3.71
C PRO A 120 -12.72 -1.35 -4.66
N ALA A 121 -11.81 -0.40 -4.43
CA ALA A 121 -11.49 0.64 -5.39
C ALA A 121 -10.51 0.17 -6.48
N VAL A 122 -9.72 -0.88 -6.24
CA VAL A 122 -8.66 -1.37 -7.13
C VAL A 122 -9.16 -2.55 -7.98
N PRO A 123 -8.80 -2.65 -9.28
CA PRO A 123 -9.18 -3.76 -10.13
C PRO A 123 -8.83 -5.10 -9.49
N ARG A 124 -9.77 -6.06 -9.58
CA ARG A 124 -9.67 -7.41 -9.01
C ARG A 124 -9.38 -7.44 -7.48
N GLY A 125 -9.41 -6.30 -6.78
CA GLY A 125 -9.10 -6.18 -5.35
C GLY A 125 -7.66 -5.78 -5.02
N GLY A 126 -6.80 -5.54 -6.00
CA GLY A 126 -5.37 -5.26 -5.77
C GLY A 126 -4.44 -6.19 -6.55
N ALA A 127 -3.15 -5.85 -6.58
CA ALA A 127 -2.21 -6.62 -7.40
C ALA A 127 -1.84 -7.93 -6.70
N PRO A 128 -1.53 -8.97 -7.48
CA PRO A 128 -0.65 -10.04 -7.04
C PRO A 128 0.71 -9.53 -6.57
N ARG A 129 1.36 -10.44 -5.84
CA ARG A 129 2.77 -10.37 -5.53
C ARG A 129 3.64 -10.91 -6.66
N SER A 130 4.94 -10.93 -6.43
CA SER A 130 5.95 -11.45 -7.37
C SER A 130 5.58 -12.83 -7.91
N ASN A 131 5.11 -13.75 -7.07
CA ASN A 131 4.40 -14.94 -7.52
C ASN A 131 3.12 -15.24 -6.67
N PRO A 132 1.91 -15.09 -7.23
CA PRO A 132 0.64 -15.44 -6.57
C PRO A 132 0.32 -16.93 -6.50
N GLY A 133 1.17 -17.80 -7.08
CA GLY A 133 1.00 -19.24 -7.12
C GLY A 133 0.33 -19.72 -8.43
N GLY A 134 -0.05 -21.00 -8.47
CA GLY A 134 -0.53 -21.66 -9.69
C GLY A 134 -1.89 -21.19 -10.25
N ASN A 135 -2.63 -20.32 -9.55
CA ASN A 135 -3.93 -19.83 -10.04
C ASN A 135 -3.75 -18.70 -11.06
N PHE A 136 -4.07 -18.96 -12.33
CA PHE A 136 -3.90 -17.99 -13.43
C PHE A 136 -4.64 -16.67 -13.19
N GLU A 137 -5.86 -16.71 -12.63
CA GLU A 137 -6.65 -15.49 -12.38
C GLU A 137 -5.96 -14.51 -11.44
N ASP A 138 -5.10 -14.98 -10.53
CA ASP A 138 -4.45 -14.10 -9.55
C ASP A 138 -3.34 -13.23 -10.18
N TRP A 139 -2.81 -13.57 -11.36
CA TRP A 139 -1.73 -12.84 -12.05
C TRP A 139 -2.23 -11.60 -12.82
N GLU A 140 -1.33 -10.61 -13.01
CA GLU A 140 -1.52 -9.54 -14.00
C GLU A 140 -0.98 -9.94 -15.38
N THR A 141 -1.50 -9.28 -16.42
CA THR A 141 -0.98 -9.41 -17.79
C THR A 141 0.50 -9.03 -17.84
N GLU A 142 1.30 -9.78 -18.62
CA GLU A 142 2.76 -9.62 -18.77
C GLU A 142 3.60 -9.82 -17.50
N GLN A 143 2.99 -10.14 -16.35
CA GLN A 143 3.73 -10.38 -15.11
C GLN A 143 4.62 -11.63 -15.21
N THR A 144 5.90 -11.44 -14.84
CA THR A 144 6.83 -12.54 -14.51
C THR A 144 7.13 -12.56 -13.01
N ASN A 145 7.53 -13.73 -12.50
CA ASN A 145 8.12 -13.87 -11.17
C ASN A 145 9.64 -13.64 -11.17
N ASP A 146 10.27 -13.69 -9.99
CA ASP A 146 11.71 -13.47 -9.79
C ASP A 146 12.62 -14.51 -10.49
N LEU A 147 12.06 -15.56 -11.11
CA LEU A 147 12.76 -16.54 -11.96
C LEU A 147 12.39 -16.40 -13.45
N GLY A 148 11.76 -15.30 -13.86
CA GLY A 148 11.32 -15.05 -15.24
C GLY A 148 10.14 -15.91 -15.71
N SER A 149 9.48 -16.64 -14.81
CA SER A 149 8.32 -17.50 -15.13
C SER A 149 7.02 -16.71 -15.09
N GLY A 150 6.13 -16.95 -16.06
CA GLY A 150 4.83 -16.26 -16.18
C GLY A 150 3.69 -16.92 -15.42
N ALA A 151 2.46 -16.51 -15.78
CA ALA A 151 1.23 -16.87 -15.10
C ALA A 151 0.98 -18.39 -14.97
N GLY A 152 0.57 -18.80 -13.78
CA GLY A 152 0.38 -20.21 -13.41
C GLY A 152 1.65 -20.92 -12.91
N SER A 153 2.80 -20.24 -12.81
CA SER A 153 4.02 -20.84 -12.26
C SER A 153 3.85 -21.22 -10.78
N PRO A 154 4.02 -22.51 -10.40
CA PRO A 154 3.88 -22.95 -9.01
C PRO A 154 5.10 -22.61 -8.15
N THR A 155 6.22 -22.19 -8.75
CA THR A 155 7.48 -22.02 -8.01
C THR A 155 8.28 -20.76 -8.41
N PRO A 156 8.92 -20.11 -7.42
CA PRO A 156 8.58 -20.17 -6.00
C PRO A 156 7.21 -19.54 -5.76
N GLU A 157 6.29 -20.18 -5.03
CA GLU A 157 5.07 -19.51 -4.58
C GLU A 157 5.39 -18.66 -3.34
N ASP A 158 5.10 -17.37 -3.39
CA ASP A 158 5.24 -16.52 -2.20
C ASP A 158 4.12 -16.83 -1.21
N LEU A 159 4.39 -16.78 0.08
CA LEU A 159 3.40 -17.05 1.12
C LEU A 159 2.86 -15.73 1.66
N GLN A 160 1.61 -15.42 1.30
CA GLN A 160 0.90 -14.17 1.60
C GLN A 160 -0.55 -14.16 1.07
N SER A 161 -1.27 -13.03 1.26
CA SER A 161 -2.53 -12.79 0.55
C SER A 161 -2.32 -12.86 -0.97
N ARG A 162 -3.27 -13.46 -1.70
CA ARG A 162 -3.21 -13.59 -3.17
C ARG A 162 -3.20 -12.24 -3.88
N ARG A 163 -3.97 -11.29 -3.34
CA ARG A 163 -4.07 -9.91 -3.81
C ARG A 163 -3.92 -8.93 -2.67
N MET A 164 -3.44 -7.75 -3.02
CA MET A 164 -3.15 -6.70 -2.05
C MET A 164 -3.59 -5.35 -2.57
N GLY A 165 -4.53 -4.73 -1.86
CA GLY A 165 -4.98 -3.37 -2.11
C GLY A 165 -4.34 -2.33 -1.19
N PHE A 166 -3.31 -2.71 -0.43
CA PHE A 166 -2.72 -1.94 0.67
C PHE A 166 -1.20 -2.16 0.75
N THR A 167 -0.46 -1.22 1.33
CA THR A 167 0.98 -1.34 1.60
C THR A 167 1.35 -0.77 2.97
N ALA A 168 2.40 -1.33 3.57
CA ALA A 168 2.90 -0.94 4.88
C ALA A 168 3.90 0.22 4.80
N ASN A 169 3.96 1.02 5.86
CA ASN A 169 4.93 2.08 6.04
C ASN A 169 6.34 1.51 6.29
N TYR A 170 7.28 1.81 5.40
CA TYR A 170 8.71 1.47 5.54
C TYR A 170 9.31 1.91 6.88
N ALA A 171 8.80 2.99 7.48
CA ALA A 171 9.25 3.50 8.79
C ALA A 171 9.22 2.43 9.89
N LEU A 172 8.15 1.64 9.86
CA LEU A 172 7.77 0.68 10.89
C LEU A 172 8.02 -0.75 10.41
N MET A 173 8.02 -0.96 9.09
CA MET A 173 8.32 -2.24 8.46
C MET A 173 9.37 -2.04 7.35
N PRO A 174 10.65 -1.72 7.68
CA PRO A 174 11.69 -1.55 6.68
C PRO A 174 12.06 -2.88 6.00
N ARG A 175 12.89 -2.80 4.96
CA ARG A 175 13.52 -3.99 4.34
C ARG A 175 14.71 -4.47 5.19
N ASN A 176 15.08 -5.73 5.04
CA ASN A 176 16.28 -6.36 5.62
C ASN A 176 17.62 -5.87 5.04
N LYS A 177 17.72 -4.58 4.70
CA LYS A 177 18.80 -4.00 3.88
C LYS A 177 19.25 -2.63 4.40
N LEU A 178 19.50 -2.54 5.71
CA LEU A 178 20.29 -1.45 6.27
C LEU A 178 21.72 -1.98 6.47
N ALA A 179 22.68 -1.38 5.77
CA ALA A 179 24.07 -1.79 5.79
C ALA A 179 24.98 -0.55 5.83
N GLY A 180 25.18 0.04 7.01
CA GLY A 180 26.15 1.14 7.20
C GLY A 180 27.62 0.72 7.05
N SER A 181 27.89 -0.55 6.74
CA SER A 181 29.20 -1.08 6.36
C SER A 181 29.03 -2.46 5.70
N ALA A 182 29.94 -2.82 4.80
CA ALA A 182 29.74 -3.73 3.67
C ALA A 182 29.42 -5.23 3.95
N THR A 183 29.15 -5.66 5.19
CA THR A 183 29.07 -7.10 5.52
C THR A 183 27.94 -7.55 6.46
N ILE A 184 27.24 -6.67 7.19
CA ILE A 184 26.25 -7.12 8.20
C ILE A 184 24.90 -6.42 8.02
N ARG A 185 24.02 -7.05 7.24
CA ARG A 185 22.56 -6.86 7.38
C ARG A 185 22.20 -7.27 8.79
N ARG A 186 21.57 -6.39 9.56
CA ARG A 186 20.96 -6.77 10.84
C ARG A 186 19.46 -6.97 10.60
N ASN A 187 18.71 -7.42 11.60
CA ASN A 187 17.25 -7.22 11.68
C ASN A 187 16.88 -6.91 13.13
N ARG A 188 16.02 -5.92 13.33
CA ARG A 188 15.38 -5.59 14.60
C ARG A 188 13.90 -5.45 14.32
N PHE A 189 13.09 -6.22 15.05
CA PHE A 189 11.65 -6.03 15.05
C PHE A 189 11.26 -4.70 15.69
N VAL A 190 10.28 -4.01 15.11
CA VAL A 190 9.79 -2.73 15.63
C VAL A 190 8.75 -3.01 16.71
N ARG A 191 9.02 -2.58 17.94
CA ARG A 191 8.00 -2.62 19.00
C ARG A 191 7.06 -1.41 18.86
N PRO A 192 5.73 -1.56 19.00
CA PRO A 192 4.81 -0.42 18.90
C PRO A 192 5.12 0.73 19.87
N ASN A 193 5.61 0.42 21.09
CA ASN A 193 6.02 1.39 22.09
C ASN A 193 7.43 2.00 21.86
N GLU A 194 8.20 1.49 20.90
CA GLU A 194 9.45 2.11 20.46
C GLU A 194 9.20 3.04 19.27
N ALA A 195 8.24 2.66 18.41
CA ALA A 195 7.69 3.53 17.38
C ALA A 195 7.07 4.80 17.97
N ASP A 196 6.36 4.68 19.11
CA ASP A 196 5.81 5.81 19.84
C ASP A 196 6.63 6.18 21.10
N THR A 197 7.42 7.26 20.99
CA THR A 197 8.15 7.86 22.13
C THR A 197 7.64 9.27 22.47
N THR A 198 6.44 9.63 22.01
CA THR A 198 5.82 10.94 22.26
C THR A 198 4.44 10.75 22.87
N LEU A 199 3.92 11.71 23.65
CA LEU A 199 2.62 11.58 24.33
C LEU A 199 1.38 11.50 23.39
N SER A 200 1.56 11.28 22.09
CA SER A 200 0.47 11.17 21.10
C SER A 200 0.86 10.44 19.79
N GLY A 201 2.00 9.73 19.73
CA GLY A 201 2.61 9.34 18.46
C GLY A 201 1.93 8.19 17.73
N ALA A 202 1.35 7.20 18.43
CA ALA A 202 0.65 6.08 17.79
C ALA A 202 -0.57 6.55 16.98
N SER A 203 -1.36 7.46 17.55
CA SER A 203 -2.48 8.15 16.87
C SER A 203 -2.08 9.13 15.77
N LYS A 204 -0.77 9.31 15.54
CA LYS A 204 -0.22 10.23 14.53
C LYS A 204 0.66 9.54 13.51
N THR A 205 1.01 8.26 13.72
CA THR A 205 1.91 7.52 12.84
C THR A 205 1.12 6.53 11.99
N ILE A 206 1.12 6.75 10.68
CA ILE A 206 0.56 5.89 9.65
C ILE A 206 1.34 4.58 9.63
N LEU A 207 0.62 3.46 9.68
CA LEU A 207 1.12 2.10 9.63
C LEU A 207 0.94 1.47 8.24
N ALA A 208 -0.18 1.75 7.57
CA ALA A 208 -0.47 1.27 6.22
C ALA A 208 -1.37 2.24 5.43
N THR A 209 -1.35 2.13 4.10
CA THR A 209 -2.16 2.94 3.17
C THR A 209 -2.76 2.09 2.06
N GLU A 210 -3.84 2.57 1.47
CA GLU A 210 -4.46 2.03 0.26
C GLU A 210 -3.62 2.23 -1.01
N TRP A 211 -3.78 1.29 -1.94
CA TRP A 211 -3.35 1.41 -3.33
C TRP A 211 -4.38 2.11 -4.22
N HIS A 212 -3.90 2.67 -5.33
CA HIS A 212 -4.68 3.52 -6.22
C HIS A 212 -5.21 2.82 -7.46
N TYR A 213 -6.42 3.21 -7.86
CA TYR A 213 -6.96 3.01 -9.20
C TYR A 213 -7.22 4.34 -9.91
N ALA A 214 -6.40 4.58 -10.93
CA ALA A 214 -6.80 5.26 -12.16
C ALA A 214 -6.48 4.30 -13.32
N ASP A 215 -6.98 4.59 -14.52
CA ASP A 215 -6.79 3.79 -15.75
C ASP A 215 -5.35 3.87 -16.33
N ASN A 216 -4.36 3.80 -15.44
CA ASN A 216 -2.92 3.69 -15.66
C ASN A 216 -2.22 3.25 -14.35
N TRP A 217 -2.89 2.44 -13.51
CA TRP A 217 -2.27 1.88 -12.32
C TRP A 217 -1.11 0.97 -12.72
N ARG A 218 0.10 1.44 -12.44
CA ARG A 218 1.30 0.61 -12.43
C ARG A 218 1.44 0.04 -11.03
N SER A 219 1.22 -1.26 -10.89
CA SER A 219 1.81 -2.04 -9.81
C SER A 219 3.27 -1.63 -9.64
N LEU A 220 3.77 -1.49 -8.41
CA LEU A 220 5.19 -1.22 -8.19
C LEU A 220 5.99 -2.40 -8.75
N ALA A 221 6.48 -2.19 -9.96
CA ALA A 221 7.15 -3.17 -10.78
C ALA A 221 8.54 -2.65 -11.13
N SER A 222 9.36 -3.53 -11.66
CA SER A 222 10.56 -3.15 -12.38
C SER A 222 10.55 -3.85 -13.72
N THR A 223 11.17 -3.21 -14.71
CA THR A 223 11.92 -3.95 -15.72
C THR A 223 13.19 -4.48 -15.08
N ASP A 224 13.44 -5.77 -15.23
CA ASP A 224 14.71 -6.36 -14.79
C ASP A 224 15.85 -5.82 -15.67
N ALA A 225 16.99 -5.49 -15.05
CA ALA A 225 18.06 -4.67 -15.66
C ALA A 225 18.73 -5.28 -16.90
N GLU A 226 18.44 -6.55 -17.21
CA GLU A 226 19.08 -7.33 -18.28
C GLU A 226 18.06 -7.96 -19.26
N GLY A 227 16.76 -7.63 -19.18
CA GLY A 227 15.76 -8.31 -20.03
C GLY A 227 14.40 -7.64 -20.27
N GLY A 228 14.06 -6.52 -19.62
CA GLY A 228 12.81 -5.80 -19.91
C GLY A 228 11.52 -6.48 -19.47
N GLN A 229 11.59 -7.62 -18.78
CA GLN A 229 10.42 -8.34 -18.24
C GLN A 229 9.77 -7.56 -17.09
N LEU A 230 8.43 -7.64 -16.97
CA LEU A 230 7.66 -6.90 -15.97
C LEU A 230 7.49 -7.70 -14.66
N THR A 231 8.30 -7.40 -13.65
CA THR A 231 8.21 -8.09 -12.36
C THR A 231 7.58 -7.20 -11.29
N ILE A 232 6.40 -7.61 -10.80
CA ILE A 232 5.65 -6.92 -9.74
C ILE A 232 6.23 -7.26 -8.36
N LYS A 233 6.40 -6.25 -7.49
CA LYS A 233 7.01 -6.41 -6.16
C LYS A 233 6.14 -5.79 -5.06
N SER A 234 4.89 -6.23 -4.96
CA SER A 234 3.93 -5.80 -3.91
C SER A 234 4.50 -5.86 -2.49
N HIS A 235 5.39 -6.82 -2.25
CA HIS A 235 6.02 -7.08 -0.96
C HIS A 235 6.94 -5.95 -0.48
N ARG A 236 7.27 -4.98 -1.35
CA ARG A 236 8.14 -3.87 -0.95
C ARG A 236 7.30 -2.82 -0.19
N PRO A 237 7.63 -2.53 1.08
CA PRO A 237 6.97 -1.49 1.84
C PRO A 237 7.28 -0.15 1.17
N VAL A 238 6.27 0.71 1.06
CA VAL A 238 6.49 2.05 0.50
C VAL A 238 7.01 2.95 1.60
N TYR A 239 7.99 3.78 1.25
CA TYR A 239 8.23 5.00 1.98
C TYR A 239 7.69 6.15 1.14
N PRO A 240 7.03 7.13 1.77
CA PRO A 240 7.11 8.45 1.21
C PRO A 240 8.57 8.92 1.28
N PHE A 241 8.98 9.73 0.31
CA PHE A 241 10.16 10.60 0.25
C PHE A 241 11.29 10.15 -0.70
N TRP A 242 12.33 10.97 -0.74
CA TRP A 242 13.36 11.07 -1.78
C TRP A 242 14.20 9.78 -1.93
N HIS A 243 14.49 9.37 -3.18
CA HIS A 243 15.24 8.16 -3.62
C HIS A 243 14.45 6.88 -4.02
N GLY A 244 13.23 7.01 -4.56
CA GLY A 244 12.58 5.92 -5.31
C GLY A 244 11.91 4.84 -4.45
N SER A 245 10.69 4.44 -4.82
CA SER A 245 9.67 3.90 -3.90
C SER A 245 10.02 2.61 -3.16
N ALA A 246 11.02 1.84 -3.60
CA ALA A 246 11.69 0.80 -2.79
C ALA A 246 13.00 0.28 -3.42
N GLY A 247 13.92 1.19 -3.76
CA GLY A 247 15.15 0.94 -4.53
C GLY A 247 16.09 -0.17 -4.04
N PRO A 248 17.11 -0.53 -4.85
CA PRO A 248 18.21 -1.42 -4.45
C PRO A 248 19.29 -0.70 -3.63
N GLN A 249 19.34 0.65 -3.66
CA GLN A 249 20.27 1.42 -2.85
C GLN A 249 19.88 1.34 -1.37
N TYR A 250 20.92 1.11 -0.57
CA TYR A 250 20.87 1.14 0.87
C TYR A 250 20.68 2.59 1.32
N PRO A 251 20.13 2.85 2.52
CA PRO A 251 20.05 4.18 3.14
C PRO A 251 21.36 4.93 3.44
N ASP A 252 22.36 4.82 2.56
CA ASP A 252 23.63 5.55 2.64
C ASP A 252 23.41 7.08 2.50
N ASP A 253 22.27 7.49 1.92
CA ASP A 253 21.82 8.89 1.80
C ASP A 253 20.99 9.40 3.00
N ILE A 254 20.68 8.55 4.00
CA ILE A 254 19.90 8.97 5.16
C ILE A 254 20.84 9.44 6.28
N PRO A 255 20.71 10.70 6.76
CA PRO A 255 21.60 11.25 7.76
C PRO A 255 21.39 10.55 9.09
N ALA A 256 22.39 9.77 9.53
CA ALA A 256 22.48 9.36 10.91
C ALA A 256 22.79 10.60 11.78
N ARG A 257 21.96 10.86 12.79
CA ARG A 257 22.35 11.76 13.88
C ARG A 257 23.07 10.96 14.95
N ASN A 258 24.30 11.37 15.28
CA ASN A 258 25.05 10.82 16.39
C ASN A 258 24.64 11.49 17.71
N PHE A 259 23.94 10.75 18.55
CA PHE A 259 23.60 11.14 19.91
C PHE A 259 24.45 10.33 20.89
N GLY A 260 25.74 10.68 20.98
CA GLY A 260 26.72 9.96 21.78
C GLY A 260 27.06 8.59 21.17
N THR A 261 26.73 7.51 21.87
CA THR A 261 27.02 6.12 21.45
C THR A 261 25.93 5.50 20.55
N ARG A 262 24.97 6.29 20.08
CA ARG A 262 23.85 5.83 19.24
C ARG A 262 23.68 6.69 17.99
N GLU A 263 23.72 6.03 16.84
CA GLU A 263 23.23 6.55 15.57
C GLU A 263 21.71 6.38 15.52
N ILE A 264 20.99 7.47 15.23
CA ILE A 264 19.54 7.46 14.96
C ILE A 264 19.32 7.82 13.50
N ILE A 265 18.58 6.97 12.79
CA ILE A 265 18.20 7.14 11.38
C ILE A 265 16.85 7.87 11.33
N GLU A 266 16.80 9.05 10.70
CA GLU A 266 15.62 9.92 10.64
C GLU A 266 14.98 9.95 9.25
N PHE A 267 13.66 10.15 9.18
CA PHE A 267 12.97 10.43 7.91
C PHE A 267 13.24 11.85 7.42
N ARG A 268 13.60 11.98 6.15
CA ARG A 268 13.59 13.27 5.45
C ARG A 268 12.27 13.47 4.71
N TYR A 269 11.36 14.23 5.31
CA TYR A 269 10.21 14.78 4.59
C TYR A 269 10.69 15.74 3.48
N PRO A 270 10.15 15.65 2.24
CA PRO A 270 10.59 16.43 1.10
C PRO A 270 10.27 17.89 1.31
N ARG A 271 11.13 18.71 0.73
CA ARG A 271 10.91 20.12 0.50
C ARG A 271 11.38 20.35 -0.93
N VAL A 272 10.50 20.81 -1.83
CA VAL A 272 11.02 21.45 -3.04
C VAL A 272 11.69 22.72 -2.55
N VAL A 273 12.94 22.91 -2.94
CA VAL A 273 13.59 24.21 -2.87
C VAL A 273 13.65 24.79 -4.27
N ASP A 274 13.42 26.09 -4.40
CA ASP A 274 13.63 26.82 -5.65
C ASP A 274 15.14 26.87 -6.00
N SER A 275 15.47 27.53 -7.10
CA SER A 275 16.85 27.78 -7.53
C SER A 275 17.72 28.52 -6.49
N ASN A 276 17.10 29.10 -5.46
CA ASN A 276 17.74 29.91 -4.43
C ASN A 276 17.80 29.18 -3.07
N GLY A 277 17.41 27.91 -3.01
CA GLY A 277 17.37 27.11 -1.78
C GLY A 277 16.14 27.37 -0.88
N GLN A 278 15.15 28.15 -1.33
CA GLN A 278 13.97 28.52 -0.55
C GLN A 278 12.81 27.54 -0.79
N PRO A 279 12.00 27.18 0.23
CA PRO A 279 10.90 26.24 0.06
C PRO A 279 9.86 26.70 -0.98
N SER A 280 9.63 25.90 -2.02
CA SER A 280 8.77 26.22 -3.16
C SER A 280 7.68 25.18 -3.46
N GLY A 281 7.55 24.14 -2.63
CA GLY A 281 6.52 23.11 -2.76
C GLY A 281 6.80 21.82 -1.97
N GLU A 282 5.93 20.83 -2.12
CA GLU A 282 5.91 19.60 -1.31
C GLU A 282 6.57 18.37 -1.96
N GLY A 283 7.05 18.49 -3.20
CA GLY A 283 7.89 17.48 -3.85
C GLY A 283 7.12 16.25 -4.32
N ILE A 284 5.81 16.42 -4.59
CA ILE A 284 4.90 15.35 -4.98
C ILE A 284 4.83 15.22 -6.50
N ARG A 285 5.01 14.00 -7.04
CA ARG A 285 4.73 13.71 -8.46
C ARG A 285 3.36 13.07 -8.64
N PRO A 286 2.63 13.42 -9.72
CA PRO A 286 1.48 12.65 -10.18
C PRO A 286 1.88 11.22 -10.56
N VAL A 287 0.98 10.25 -10.38
CA VAL A 287 1.26 8.81 -10.65
C VAL A 287 1.48 8.53 -12.13
N GLU A 288 0.85 9.31 -12.99
CA GLU A 288 1.02 9.32 -14.44
C GLU A 288 2.45 9.71 -14.88
N GLU A 289 3.19 10.41 -14.02
CA GLU A 289 4.60 10.73 -14.24
C GLU A 289 5.58 9.69 -13.64
N VAL A 290 5.08 8.69 -12.92
CA VAL A 290 5.90 7.65 -12.28
C VAL A 290 6.30 6.60 -13.33
N GLY A 291 7.60 6.52 -13.60
CA GLY A 291 8.18 5.54 -14.53
C GLY A 291 8.03 4.10 -14.05
N ILE A 292 8.00 3.15 -15.00
CA ILE A 292 7.81 1.72 -14.71
C ILE A 292 8.95 1.10 -13.89
N SER A 293 10.12 1.76 -13.81
CA SER A 293 11.28 1.35 -13.01
C SER A 293 11.40 2.13 -11.69
N ALA A 294 10.39 2.93 -11.29
CA ALA A 294 10.47 3.80 -10.11
C ALA A 294 10.61 3.06 -8.76
N ILE A 295 10.48 1.73 -8.75
CA ILE A 295 10.79 0.87 -7.60
C ILE A 295 12.29 0.54 -7.48
N ASN A 296 13.05 0.73 -8.55
CA ASN A 296 14.47 0.41 -8.67
C ASN A 296 15.32 1.64 -9.07
N ASP A 297 14.68 2.80 -9.23
CA ASP A 297 15.32 4.08 -9.52
C ASP A 297 16.39 4.38 -8.47
N ARG A 298 17.53 4.88 -8.95
CA ARG A 298 18.72 5.23 -8.16
C ARG A 298 18.91 6.75 -8.03
N GLY A 299 17.98 7.51 -8.59
CA GLY A 299 18.00 8.95 -8.62
C GLY A 299 17.30 9.59 -7.41
N SER A 300 17.84 10.73 -7.02
CA SER A 300 17.19 11.78 -6.23
C SER A 300 15.85 12.20 -6.88
N THR A 301 14.78 11.51 -6.50
CA THR A 301 13.46 11.59 -7.14
C THR A 301 12.39 12.12 -6.18
N ASN A 302 11.45 12.89 -6.75
CA ASN A 302 10.24 13.35 -6.07
C ASN A 302 9.39 12.18 -5.53
N LEU A 303 8.54 12.49 -4.55
CA LEU A 303 7.69 11.57 -3.81
C LEU A 303 6.91 10.60 -4.71
N ASN A 304 7.17 9.30 -4.53
CA ASN A 304 6.42 8.21 -5.17
C ASN A 304 5.62 7.42 -4.12
N VAL A 305 4.55 8.04 -3.59
CA VAL A 305 3.62 7.39 -2.64
C VAL A 305 2.42 6.84 -3.37
N VAL A 306 2.05 5.62 -3.01
CA VAL A 306 0.77 5.05 -3.40
C VAL A 306 -0.29 5.49 -2.38
N GLY A 307 -1.25 6.29 -2.81
CA GLY A 307 -2.30 6.85 -1.95
C GLY A 307 -3.21 7.83 -2.68
N ARG A 308 -4.12 7.31 -3.50
CA ARG A 308 -5.19 7.99 -4.25
C ARG A 308 -6.32 6.94 -4.46
N SER A 309 -7.59 7.25 -4.74
CA SER A 309 -8.33 8.48 -4.51
C SER A 309 -9.84 8.20 -4.34
N HIS A 310 -10.38 8.57 -3.19
CA HIS A 310 -11.81 8.84 -2.93
C HIS A 310 -12.02 10.37 -2.94
N PRO A 311 -13.27 10.90 -2.96
CA PRO A 311 -13.59 12.08 -3.78
C PRO A 311 -12.78 13.36 -3.48
N GLY A 312 -12.70 14.20 -4.52
CA GLY A 312 -11.71 15.28 -4.64
C GLY A 312 -10.80 15.16 -5.89
N SER A 313 -11.13 14.27 -6.84
CA SER A 313 -10.28 13.88 -7.99
C SER A 313 -10.06 14.94 -9.09
N MET A 314 -10.18 16.23 -8.76
CA MET A 314 -9.78 17.35 -9.63
C MET A 314 -8.48 18.02 -9.15
N ASP A 315 -7.97 17.65 -7.98
CA ASP A 315 -6.65 18.08 -7.50
C ASP A 315 -5.54 17.33 -8.26
N ARG A 316 -4.53 18.06 -8.75
CA ARG A 316 -3.35 17.49 -9.44
C ARG A 316 -2.59 16.48 -8.60
N PHE A 317 -2.68 16.57 -7.27
CA PHE A 317 -2.04 15.63 -6.34
C PHE A 317 -2.95 14.44 -5.98
N GLY A 318 -4.21 14.47 -6.41
CA GLY A 318 -5.20 13.40 -6.23
C GLY A 318 -6.24 13.69 -5.15
N GLY A 319 -7.23 12.80 -5.06
CA GLY A 319 -8.25 12.85 -4.02
C GLY A 319 -7.76 12.41 -2.65
N THR A 320 -8.69 12.22 -1.72
CA THR A 320 -8.37 11.71 -0.38
C THR A 320 -8.17 10.19 -0.37
N THR A 321 -7.52 9.65 0.65
CA THR A 321 -7.19 8.22 0.80
C THR A 321 -7.32 7.81 2.25
N ASN A 322 -7.71 6.56 2.52
CA ASN A 322 -7.76 6.07 3.88
C ASN A 322 -6.37 5.58 4.32
N PHE A 323 -5.92 6.06 5.47
CA PHE A 323 -4.66 5.69 6.12
C PHE A 323 -4.96 4.98 7.43
N LEU A 324 -4.33 3.83 7.65
CA LEU A 324 -4.34 3.12 8.92
C LEU A 324 -3.23 3.66 9.81
N PHE A 325 -3.54 4.01 11.05
CA PHE A 325 -2.59 4.48 12.06
C PHE A 325 -2.17 3.34 13.01
N LEU A 326 -1.07 3.56 13.74
CA LEU A 326 -0.45 2.56 14.61
C LEU A 326 -1.32 2.17 15.83
N ASP A 327 -2.20 3.06 16.27
CA ASP A 327 -3.23 2.77 17.30
C ASP A 327 -4.44 1.99 16.76
N GLY A 328 -4.49 1.73 15.44
CA GLY A 328 -5.52 0.98 14.76
C GLY A 328 -6.69 1.79 14.22
N HIS A 329 -6.72 3.12 14.40
CA HIS A 329 -7.75 3.94 13.76
C HIS A 329 -7.46 4.17 12.28
N VAL A 330 -8.50 4.51 11.51
CA VAL A 330 -8.39 4.79 10.08
C VAL A 330 -8.94 6.19 9.79
N GLU A 331 -8.08 7.11 9.34
CA GLU A 331 -8.44 8.49 8.97
C GLU A 331 -8.39 8.62 7.43
N ARG A 332 -9.29 9.41 6.85
CA ARG A 332 -9.26 9.74 5.41
C ARG A 332 -8.67 11.13 5.22
N LEU A 333 -7.52 11.22 4.56
CA LEU A 333 -6.71 12.44 4.41
C LEU A 333 -6.30 12.67 2.96
N LYS A 334 -5.86 13.88 2.60
CA LYS A 334 -5.04 14.05 1.40
C LYS A 334 -3.60 13.63 1.68
N LEU A 335 -2.91 13.14 0.66
CA LEU A 335 -1.48 12.78 0.76
C LEU A 335 -0.62 13.95 1.28
N VAL A 336 -0.83 15.16 0.75
CA VAL A 336 -0.22 16.43 1.21
C VAL A 336 -0.28 16.57 2.73
N ASP A 337 -1.47 16.40 3.32
CA ASP A 337 -1.69 16.61 4.75
C ASP A 337 -0.83 15.63 5.58
N THR A 338 -0.66 14.40 5.11
CA THR A 338 0.18 13.38 5.78
C THR A 338 1.67 13.73 5.75
N ILE A 339 2.13 14.48 4.75
CA ILE A 339 3.51 14.95 4.65
C ILE A 339 3.70 16.19 5.54
N THR A 340 2.85 17.20 5.37
CA THR A 340 2.95 18.49 6.08
C THR A 340 2.71 18.35 7.59
N ARG A 341 1.82 17.44 8.03
CA ARG A 341 1.61 17.08 9.46
C ARG A 341 2.61 16.03 9.99
N ARG A 342 3.54 15.54 9.16
CA ARG A 342 4.52 14.48 9.46
C ARG A 342 3.96 13.16 9.99
N LEU A 343 2.89 12.67 9.38
CA LEU A 343 2.15 11.51 9.88
C LEU A 343 2.79 10.16 9.54
N TRP A 344 3.90 10.10 8.82
CA TRP A 344 4.57 8.84 8.49
C TRP A 344 5.66 8.43 9.51
N GLY A 345 5.80 9.23 10.58
CA GLY A 345 6.86 9.10 11.58
C GLY A 345 8.12 9.89 11.23
N ASP A 346 8.83 10.39 12.23
CA ASP A 346 10.10 11.12 12.06
C ASP A 346 11.35 10.22 12.12
N ARG A 347 11.20 8.98 12.59
CA ARG A 347 12.31 8.01 12.75
C ARG A 347 12.10 6.79 11.89
N ILE A 348 13.17 6.31 11.27
CA ILE A 348 13.20 4.98 10.66
C ILE A 348 13.50 4.01 11.79
N PHE A 349 12.59 3.08 12.06
CA PHE A 349 12.80 1.98 13.00
C PHE A 349 13.58 0.87 12.31
N GLY A 350 14.72 1.31 11.80
CA GLY A 350 15.70 0.56 11.07
C GLY A 350 16.69 -0.04 12.02
N ILE A 351 16.56 -1.35 12.24
CA ILE A 351 17.67 -2.29 12.11
C ILE A 351 19.06 -1.69 12.47
N SER A 352 19.31 -1.50 13.77
CA SER A 352 20.66 -1.36 14.31
C SER A 352 20.72 -2.11 15.64
N GLY A 353 21.41 -3.26 15.63
CA GLY A 353 21.52 -4.15 16.79
C GLY A 353 22.03 -5.55 16.38
N PRO A 354 22.66 -6.31 17.30
CA PRO A 354 23.37 -7.56 16.98
C PRO A 354 22.44 -8.77 16.79
N ASN A 355 21.36 -8.63 16.00
CA ASN A 355 20.40 -9.70 15.65
C ASN A 355 19.77 -10.45 16.83
N ARG A 356 19.83 -9.88 18.03
CA ARG A 356 19.05 -10.38 19.15
C ARG A 356 17.60 -9.94 18.97
N VAL A 357 16.70 -10.92 18.90
CA VAL A 357 15.33 -10.71 19.35
C VAL A 357 15.47 -10.33 20.82
N GLU A 358 15.41 -9.03 21.15
CA GLU A 358 15.44 -8.64 22.55
C GLU A 358 14.17 -9.23 23.20
N PRO A 359 14.30 -10.15 24.17
CA PRO A 359 13.14 -10.64 24.90
C PRO A 359 12.42 -9.44 25.53
N ALA A 360 11.13 -9.59 25.77
CA ALA A 360 10.36 -8.57 26.48
C ALA A 360 11.09 -8.23 27.78
N ARG A 361 11.56 -6.99 27.91
CA ARG A 361 12.02 -6.46 29.19
C ARG A 361 10.74 -6.13 29.96
N ASN A 362 10.49 -6.87 31.03
CA ASN A 362 9.44 -6.57 32.00
C ASN A 362 9.71 -5.20 32.66
#